data_AF-A0A5C7X095-F1
#
_entry.id   AF-A0A5C7X095-F1
#
_cell.length_a   1.000
_cell.length_b   1.000
_cell.length_c   1.000
_cell.angle_alpha   90.00
_cell.angle_beta   90.00
_cell.angle_gamma   90.00
#
_symmetry.space_group_name_H-M   'P 1'
#
loop_
_entity.id
_entity.type
_entity.pdbx_description
1 polymer ?
#
loop_
_entity_poly.entity_id
_entity_poly.type
_entity_poly.pdbx_seq_one_letter_code
_entity_poly.pdbx_strand_id
1 'polypeptide(L)' 'MLVGPDPSGRLLQVGVATAEGIEFIIHAMVARPRFLR' A
#
# COMPACT_ATOMS: atom_id res chain seq x y z
N MET A 1 5.24 -1.61 4.89
CA MET A 1 4.10 -0.78 4.44
C MET A 1 4.52 -0.07 3.17
N LEU A 2 3.77 -0.23 2.09
CA LEU A 2 4.06 0.35 0.78
C LEU A 2 3.02 1.42 0.45
N VAL A 3 3.43 2.50 -0.22
CA VAL A 3 2.54 3.56 -0.71
C VAL A 3 2.89 3.85 -2.16
N GLY A 4 1.90 3.86 -3.04
CA GLY A 4 2.13 4.09 -4.48
C GLY A 4 0.84 4.33 -5.28
N PRO A 5 0.95 4.77 -6.55
CA PRO A 5 -0.20 5.11 -7.38
C PRO A 5 -0.93 3.88 -7.94
N ASP A 6 -2.26 3.95 -8.03
CA ASP A 6 -3.09 3.05 -8.84
C ASP A 6 -3.12 3.51 -10.32
N PRO A 7 -3.68 2.70 -11.25
CA PRO A 7 -3.78 3.10 -12.66
C PRO A 7 -4.62 4.36 -12.92
N SER A 8 -5.43 4.80 -11.95
CA SER A 8 -6.20 6.04 -11.99
C SER A 8 -5.47 7.23 -11.36
N GLY A 9 -4.21 7.06 -10.93
CA GLY A 9 -3.37 8.08 -10.33
C GLY A 9 -3.63 8.34 -8.84
N ARG A 10 -4.48 7.54 -8.18
CA ARG A 10 -4.74 7.68 -6.74
C ARG A 10 -3.67 6.95 -5.95
N LEU A 11 -3.18 7.59 -4.89
CA LEU A 11 -2.24 6.92 -3.97
C LEU A 11 -2.98 5.90 -3.10
N LEU A 12 -2.47 4.66 -3.09
CA LEU A 12 -2.90 3.56 -2.26
C LEU A 12 -1.88 3.28 -1.16
N GLN A 13 -2.38 2.92 0.01
CA GLN A 13 -1.60 2.34 1.09
C GLN A 13 -1.82 0.82 1.09
N VAL A 14 -0.72 0.08 1.02
CA VAL A 14 -0.72 -1.38 1.04
C VAL A 14 -0.02 -1.88 2.31
N GLY A 15 -0.79 -2.60 3.13
CA GLY A 15 -0.25 -3.37 4.25
C GLY A 15 0.43 -4.62 3.71
N VAL A 16 1.68 -4.84 4.12
CA VAL A 16 2.46 -6.05 3.76
C VAL A 16 2.93 -6.76 5.02
N ALA A 17 2.93 -8.08 5.00
CA ALA A 17 3.55 -8.93 6.01
C ALA A 17 4.48 -9.93 5.34
N THR A 18 5.57 -10.27 6.01
CA THR A 18 6.51 -11.29 5.55
C THR A 18 6.31 -12.56 6.36
N ALA A 19 6.13 -13.68 5.67
CA ALA A 19 6.11 -15.01 6.27
C ALA A 19 6.89 -15.97 5.39
N GLU A 20 7.78 -16.76 5.99
CA GLU A 20 8.62 -17.73 5.27
C GLU A 20 9.41 -17.14 4.08
N GLY A 21 9.83 -15.88 4.19
CA GLY A 21 10.54 -15.17 3.12
C GLY A 21 9.67 -14.66 1.96
N ILE A 22 8.35 -14.81 2.06
CA ILE A 22 7.38 -14.33 1.06
C ILE A 22 6.68 -13.08 1.60
N GLU A 23 6.57 -12.04 0.77
CA GLU A 23 5.78 -10.84 1.09
C GLU A 23 4.33 -11.02 0.64
N PHE A 24 3.40 -10.88 1.59
CA PHE A 24 1.97 -10.95 1.36
C PHE A 24 1.33 -9.58 1.47
N ILE A 25 0.44 -9.25 0.53
CA ILE A 25 -0.46 -8.11 0.65
C ILE A 25 -1.63 -8.52 1.53
N ILE A 26 -1.76 -7.88 2.69
CA ILE A 26 -2.79 -8.22 3.68
C ILE A 26 -4.02 -7.33 3.56
N HIS A 27 -3.84 -6.09 3.10
CA HIS A 27 -4.93 -5.17 2.78
C HIS A 27 -4.45 -4.00 1.89
N ALA A 28 -5.38 -3.40 1.14
CA ALA A 28 -5.15 -2.19 0.35
C ALA A 28 -6.28 -1.18 0.60
N MET A 29 -5.93 0.09 0.78
CA MET A 29 -6.89 1.19 0.99
C MET A 29 -6.36 2.49 0.40
N VAL A 30 -7.23 3.51 0.28
CA VAL A 30 -6.79 4.87 -0.10
C VAL A 30 -5.72 5.35 0.87
N ALA A 31 -4.66 5.96 0.34
CA ALA A 31 -3.58 6.46 1.16
C ALA A 31 -4.06 7.57 2.11
N ARG A 32 -3.57 7.54 3.36
CA ARG A 32 -3.90 8.56 4.36
C ARG A 32 -3.43 9.95 3.89
N PRO A 33 -4.11 11.05 4.26
CA PRO A 33 -3.79 12.40 3.80
C PRO A 33 -2.33 12.84 3.97
N ARG A 34 -1.63 12.33 5.00
CA ARG A 34 -0.20 12.60 5.22
C ARG A 34 0.74 12.11 4.11
N PHE A 35 0.26 11.26 3.22
CA PHE A 35 1.02 10.71 2.09
C PHE A 35 0.63 11.35 0.75
N LEU A 36 -0.33 12.29 0.73
CA LEU A 36 -0.84 12.94 -0.49
C LEU A 36 -0.19 14.30 -0.78
N ARG A 37 0.94 14.61 -0.12
CA ARG A 37 1.64 15.90 -0.23
C ARG A 37 3.03 15.70 -0.79
#